data_AF-A0A946S1L4-F1
#
_entry.id   AF-A0A946S1L4-F1
#
_cell.length_a   1.000
_cell.length_b   1.000
_cell.length_c   1.000
_cell.angle_alpha   90.00
_cell.angle_beta   90.00
_cell.angle_gamma   90.00
#
_symmetry.space_group_name_H-M   'P 1'
#
loop_
_entity.id
_entity.type
_entity.pdbx_description
1 polymer ?
#
loop_
_entity_poly.entity_id
_entity_poly.type
_entity_poly.pdbx_seq_one_letter_code
_entity_poly.pdbx_strand_id
1 'polypeptide(L)' 'NPGHHLDIRIDRRFDFGGWAMIAYVDIQNIYNNLIQIRPRYDFWEKEITDRAGLGILPSIGLRVFF' A
#
# COMPACT_ATOMS: atom_id res chain seq x y z
N ASN A 1 10.40 5.47 18.83
CA ASN A 1 9.18 6.00 18.20
C ASN A 1 8.56 4.87 17.38
N PRO A 2 7.47 4.21 17.81
CA PRO A 2 6.81 3.22 16.98
C PRO A 2 6.33 3.89 15.69
N GLY A 3 6.59 3.28 14.53
CA GLY A 3 6.15 3.82 13.26
C GLY A 3 4.62 3.75 13.16
N HIS A 4 3.96 4.89 12.98
CA HIS A 4 2.52 4.96 12.71
C HIS A 4 2.30 5.08 11.20
N HIS A 5 1.37 4.29 10.66
CA HIS A 5 0.89 4.40 9.27
C HIS A 5 -0.63 4.59 9.29
N LEU A 6 -1.14 5.35 8.31
CA LEU A 6 -2.57 5.49 8.05
C LEU A 6 -2.81 5.26 6.56
N ASP A 7 -3.76 4.40 6.26
CA ASP A 7 -4.21 4.08 4.92
C ASP A 7 -5.67 4.52 4.77
N ILE A 8 -6.05 5.07 3.62
CA ILE A 8 -7.44 5.43 3.30
C ILE A 8 -7.85 4.78 2.00
N ARG A 9 -9.05 4.23 2.00
CA ARG A 9 -9.66 3.58 0.85
C ARG A 9 -11.12 3.99 0.71
N ILE A 10 -11.53 4.25 -0.53
CA ILE A 10 -12.92 4.57 -0.90
C ILE A 10 -13.39 3.56 -1.95
N ASP A 11 -14.52 2.91 -1.65
CA ASP A 11 -15.12 1.90 -2.49
C ASP A 11 -16.47 2.38 -3.03
N ARG A 12 -16.75 2.07 -4.30
CA ARG A 12 -18.06 2.27 -4.93
C ARG A 12 -18.58 0.95 -5.46
N ARG A 13 -19.74 0.53 -4.96
CA ARG A 13 -20.48 -0.65 -5.45
C ARG A 13 -21.48 -0.26 -6.54
N PHE A 14 -21.60 -1.14 -7.53
CA PHE A 14 -22.57 -1.10 -8.61
C PHE A 14 -23.26 -2.46 -8.71
N ASP A 15 -24.59 -2.47 -8.75
CA ASP A 15 -25.40 -3.69 -8.86
C ASP A 15 -26.19 -3.67 -10.17
N PHE A 16 -26.02 -4.69 -11.02
CA PHE A 16 -26.54 -4.73 -12.39
C PHE A 16 -27.58 -5.86 -12.62
N GLY A 17 -28.25 -6.32 -11.57
CA GLY A 17 -29.35 -7.31 -11.63
C GLY A 17 -28.92 -8.75 -11.97
N GLY A 18 -27.85 -8.94 -12.75
CA GLY A 18 -27.26 -10.25 -13.05
C GLY A 18 -25.76 -10.34 -12.74
N TRP A 19 -25.15 -9.25 -12.29
CA TRP A 19 -23.77 -9.20 -11.81
C TRP A 19 -23.60 -7.94 -10.95
N ALA A 20 -22.52 -7.87 -10.18
CA ALA A 20 -22.18 -6.70 -9.39
C ALA A 20 -20.70 -6.36 -9.55
N MET A 21 -20.32 -5.13 -9.23
CA MET A 21 -18.94 -4.68 -9.29
C MET A 21 -18.62 -3.71 -8.16
N ILE A 22 -17.37 -3.75 -7.70
CA ILE A 22 -16.79 -2.75 -6.81
C ILE A 22 -15.58 -2.13 -7.51
N ALA A 23 -15.57 -0.80 -7.63
CA ALA A 23 -14.39 -0.02 -7.96
C ALA A 23 -13.85 0.62 -6.69
N TYR A 24 -12.53 0.69 -6.53
CA TYR A 24 -11.91 1.34 -5.38
C TYR A 24 -10.70 2.17 -5.75
N VAL A 25 -10.48 3.22 -4.97
CA VAL A 25 -9.23 3.98 -4.92
C VAL A 25 -8.68 3.90 -3.51
N ASP A 26 -7.37 3.75 -3.40
CA ASP A 26 -6.67 3.48 -2.15
C ASP A 26 -5.36 4.27 -2.11
N ILE A 27 -5.03 4.82 -0.94
CA ILE A 27 -3.76 5.50 -0.68
C ILE A 27 -3.22 4.95 0.62
N GLN A 28 -2.09 4.25 0.53
CA GLN A 28 -1.38 3.74 1.69
C GLN A 28 -0.34 4.74 2.19
N ASN A 29 -0.08 4.70 3.49
CA ASN A 29 0.91 5.50 4.18
C ASN A 29 0.76 7.01 3.93
N ILE A 30 -0.43 7.57 4.19
CA ILE A 30 -0.74 9.00 3.98
C ILE A 30 0.16 9.91 4.79
N TYR A 31 0.66 9.43 5.93
CA TYR A 31 1.63 10.16 6.75
C TYR A 31 3.05 10.17 6.15
N ASN A 32 3.26 9.48 5.02
CA ASN A 32 4.56 9.26 4.39
C ASN A 32 5.63 8.82 5.40
N ASN A 33 5.24 7.97 6.34
CA ASN A 33 6.13 7.51 7.38
C ASN A 33 7.02 6.41 6.81
N LEU A 34 8.23 6.79 6.41
CA LEU A 34 9.25 5.87 5.96
C LEU A 34 9.80 5.16 7.21
N ILE A 35 9.20 4.02 7.57
CA ILE A 35 9.72 3.19 8.64
C ILE A 35 11.17 2.87 8.30
N GLN A 36 12.09 3.35 9.14
CA GLN A 36 13.49 2.97 9.01
C GLN A 36 13.60 1.49 9.32
N ILE A 37 13.83 0.70 8.28
CA ILE A 37 14.15 -0.71 8.42
C ILE A 37 15.55 -0.76 9.04
N ARG A 38 15.78 -1.72 9.95
CA ARG A 38 17.12 -1.88 10.51
C ARG A 38 18.13 -2.09 9.37
N PRO A 39 19.30 -1.44 9.42
CA PRO A 39 20.35 -1.63 8.42
C PRO A 39 20.61 -3.12 8.22
N ARG A 40 20.55 -3.60 6.98
CA ARG A 40 20.88 -4.99 6.65
C ARG A 40 22.17 -5.02 5.88
N TYR A 41 23.13 -5.79 6.37
CA TYR A 41 24.34 -6.08 5.62
C TYR A 41 24.03 -7.01 4.44
N ASP A 42 24.39 -6.57 3.24
CA ASP A 42 24.35 -7.41 2.05
C ASP A 42 25.72 -8.09 1.86
N PHE A 43 25.73 -9.42 1.96
CA PHE A 43 26.96 -10.21 1.84
C PHE A 43 27.50 -10.25 0.41
N TRP A 44 26.65 -10.03 -0.60
CA TRP A 44 27.05 -10.09 -2.01
C TRP A 44 27.69 -8.79 -2.45
N GLU A 45 27.05 -7.67 -2.11
CA GLU A 45 27.52 -6.32 -2.44
C GLU A 45 28.54 -5.78 -1.41
N LYS A 46 28.69 -6.44 -0.25
CA LYS A 46 29.55 -6.02 0.88
C LYS A 46 29.22 -4.62 1.40
N GLU A 47 27.95 -4.26 1.34
CA GLU A 47 27.46 -2.94 1.73
C GLU A 47 26.37 -3.04 2.80
N ILE A 48 26.29 -2.00 3.63
CA ILE A 48 25.17 -1.82 4.55
C ILE A 48 24.05 -1.16 3.76
N THR A 49 22.93 -1.86 3.61
CA THR A 49 21.76 -1.35 2.92
C THR A 49 20.76 -0.78 3.91
N ASP A 50 20.50 0.52 3.80
CA ASP A 50 19.44 1.22 4.50
C ASP A 50 18.22 1.31 3.57
N ARG A 51 17.36 0.29 3.61
CA ARG A 51 16.12 0.35 2.84
C ARG A 51 15.10 1.18 3.62
N ALA A 52 14.68 2.29 3.04
CA ALA A 52 13.49 2.99 3.51
C ALA A 52 12.24 2.14 3.26
N GLY A 53 11.28 2.17 4.19
CA GLY A 53 9.96 1.58 3.99
C GLY A 53 9.22 2.17 2.78
N LEU A 54 8.12 1.54 2.36
CA LEU A 54 7.27 2.06 1.28
C LEU A 54 6.68 3.42 1.71
N GLY A 55 6.89 4.45 0.88
CA GLY A 55 6.30 5.78 1.06
C GLY A 55 4.81 5.79 0.70
N ILE A 56 4.27 6.96 0.34
CA ILE A 56 2.88 7.06 -0.14
C ILE A 56 2.70 6.19 -1.39
N LEU A 57 1.74 5.26 -1.33
CA LEU A 57 1.44 4.35 -2.42
C LEU A 57 -0.03 4.49 -2.85
N PRO A 58 -0.31 5.15 -3.98
CA PRO A 58 -1.65 5.18 -4.56
C PRO A 58 -1.94 3.87 -5.31
N SER A 59 -3.16 3.37 -5.18
CA SER A 59 -3.65 2.23 -5.95
C SER A 59 -5.11 2.40 -6.38
N ILE A 60 -5.49 1.74 -7.47
CA ILE A 60 -6.85 1.67 -7.99
C ILE A 60 -7.15 0.21 -8.33
N GLY A 61 -8.39 -0.22 -8.13
CA GLY A 61 -8.78 -1.56 -8.53
C GLY A 61 -10.25 -1.74 -8.81
N LEU A 62 -10.54 -2.90 -9.39
CA LEU A 62 -11.85 -3.31 -9.88
C LEU A 62 -12.09 -4.76 -9.46
N ARG A 63 -13.29 -5.07 -8.97
CA ARG A 63 -13.73 -6.44 -8.68
C ARG A 63 -15.12 -6.66 -9.25
N VAL A 64 -15.31 -7.77 -9.97
CA VAL A 64 -16.59 -8.17 -10.56
C VAL A 64 -17.08 -9.45 -9.89
N PHE A 65 -18.39 -9.54 -9.67
CA PHE A 65 -19.11 -10.68 -9.10
C PHE A 65 -20.19 -11.11 -10.10
N PHE A 66 -20.25 -12.41 -10.42
CA PHE A 66 -21.23 -13.02 -11.33
C PHE A 66 -22.18 -13.94 -10.57
#